data_AF-A0A2R7KLR1-F1
#
_entry.id   AF-A0A2R7KLR1-F1
#
_cell.length_a   1.000
_cell.length_b   1.000
_cell.length_c   1.000
_cell.angle_alpha   90.00
_cell.angle_beta   90.00
_cell.angle_gamma   90.00
#
_symmetry.space_group_name_H-M   'P 1'
#
loop_
_entity.id
_entity.type
_entity.pdbx_description
1 polymer ?
#
loop_
_entity_poly.entity_id
_entity_poly.type
_entity_poly.pdbx_seq_one_letter_code
_entity_poly.pdbx_strand_id
1 'polypeptide(L)'
;YKEGLDYLDLIKPEEINNENGSIYYGLLGRCYGDMAEYSSIPFFNKKYNKLAKECRIKALNLTTPGTFFNSFLKFYNEYKDGNLLTAEKGFKSMFNSTISNRDEALLNYMLGEICRESGKANQAIDYYSKATIADIQISTKESLALIKLSELLFRKKNLQSASALVKKAYDDALFYGAQQRKLQVGAILPLIEEEIMQNIEREKKRLYIQYIGAIVFSVIVICFLILTFIQFRKIQKAKKIIANAHGDLQKVNKQLVIVNEEINARNSQIESINDRLFEANKINEEYIGFFFTEYDDIFEKFNEFTSYIEKDIDSGDYAKAKYRLSRYDLKKEKDKLLNNFDTAFINLFPSFIDEFNSLMKPGEQIKIKDNQI
;
A
#
# COMPACT_ATOMS: atom_id res chain seq x y z
N TYR A 1 -37.96 30.23 53.49
CA TYR A 1 -38.28 31.66 53.23
C TYR A 1 -39.50 32.14 53.98
N LYS A 2 -40.67 31.47 53.86
CA LYS A 2 -41.87 31.86 54.62
C LYS A 2 -41.64 31.85 56.14
N GLU A 3 -41.05 30.79 56.68
CA GLU A 3 -40.67 30.71 58.09
C GLU A 3 -39.76 31.88 58.53
N GLY A 4 -38.78 32.27 57.70
CA GLY A 4 -37.91 33.41 57.98
C GLY A 4 -38.66 34.74 58.00
N LEU A 5 -39.63 34.92 57.10
CA LEU A 5 -40.53 36.08 57.14
C LEU A 5 -41.42 36.05 58.39
N ASP A 6 -41.96 34.89 58.76
CA ASP A 6 -42.81 34.76 59.94
C ASP A 6 -42.05 35.15 61.21
N TYR A 7 -40.77 34.79 61.33
CA TYR A 7 -39.92 35.25 62.43
C TYR A 7 -39.61 36.76 62.38
N LEU A 8 -39.37 37.31 61.19
CA LEU A 8 -39.12 38.75 61.03
C LEU A 8 -40.37 39.58 61.33
N ASP A 9 -41.56 39.09 60.98
CA ASP A 9 -42.84 39.75 61.23
C ASP A 9 -43.18 39.87 62.73
N LEU A 10 -42.53 39.06 63.60
CA LEU A 10 -42.65 39.18 65.06
C LEU A 10 -41.90 40.40 65.63
N ILE A 11 -40.94 40.96 64.87
CA ILE A 11 -40.11 42.07 65.33
C ILE A 11 -40.86 43.37 65.04
N LYS A 12 -41.07 44.18 66.08
CA LYS A 12 -41.69 45.50 65.94
C LYS A 12 -40.67 46.51 65.40
N PRO A 13 -40.83 47.05 64.18
CA PRO A 13 -39.84 47.94 63.58
C PRO A 13 -39.64 49.26 64.35
N GLU A 14 -40.64 49.66 65.13
CA GLU A 14 -40.66 50.88 65.96
C GLU A 14 -39.71 50.81 67.16
N GLU A 15 -39.35 49.59 67.60
CA GLU A 15 -38.50 49.35 68.78
C GLU A 15 -37.02 49.15 68.40
N ILE A 16 -36.67 49.30 67.12
CA ILE A 16 -35.34 49.00 66.58
C ILE A 16 -34.52 50.29 66.39
N ASN A 17 -33.28 50.33 66.91
CA ASN A 17 -32.34 51.41 66.63
C ASN A 17 -31.89 51.42 65.14
N ASN A 18 -31.26 52.50 64.67
CA ASN A 18 -30.92 52.64 63.24
C ASN A 18 -30.05 51.49 62.69
N GLU A 19 -29.06 51.02 63.45
CA GLU A 19 -28.15 49.94 63.01
C GLU A 19 -28.86 48.57 62.93
N ASN A 20 -29.65 48.21 63.93
CA ASN A 20 -30.45 46.99 63.88
C ASN A 20 -31.57 47.11 62.83
N GLY A 21 -32.04 48.33 62.57
CA GLY A 21 -33.05 48.61 61.56
C GLY A 21 -32.55 48.33 60.15
N SER A 22 -31.29 48.70 59.84
CA SER A 22 -30.73 48.40 58.53
C SER A 22 -30.54 46.91 58.28
N ILE A 23 -30.12 46.15 59.30
CA ILE A 23 -30.00 44.69 59.23
C ILE A 23 -31.39 44.05 59.07
N TYR A 24 -32.37 44.48 59.85
CA TYR A 24 -33.75 44.00 59.77
C TYR A 24 -34.32 44.16 58.35
N TYR A 25 -34.30 45.38 57.80
CA TYR A 25 -34.78 45.62 56.44
C TYR A 25 -33.91 44.94 55.37
N GLY A 26 -32.61 44.75 55.63
CA GLY A 26 -31.71 43.99 54.78
C GLY A 26 -32.12 42.53 54.66
N LEU A 27 -32.37 41.87 55.79
CA LEU A 27 -32.85 40.48 55.87
C LEU A 27 -34.24 40.34 55.26
N LEU A 28 -35.15 41.25 55.57
CA LEU A 28 -36.49 41.28 54.98
C LEU A 28 -36.43 41.41 53.45
N GLY A 29 -35.55 42.29 52.96
CA GLY A 29 -35.28 42.46 51.53
C GLY A 29 -34.70 41.20 50.87
N ARG A 30 -33.79 40.49 51.55
CA ARG A 30 -33.25 39.19 51.09
C ARG A 30 -34.35 38.13 51.04
N CYS A 31 -35.16 37.98 52.08
CA CYS A 31 -36.26 37.01 52.12
C CYS A 31 -37.27 37.24 50.99
N TYR A 32 -37.69 38.48 50.75
CA TYR A 32 -38.56 38.80 49.62
C TYR A 32 -37.87 38.56 48.28
N GLY A 33 -36.57 38.85 48.15
CA GLY A 33 -35.80 38.52 46.95
C GLY A 33 -35.79 37.02 46.65
N ASP A 34 -35.56 36.20 47.66
CA ASP A 34 -35.54 34.74 47.52
C ASP A 34 -36.95 34.19 47.21
N MET A 35 -38.01 34.75 47.80
CA MET A 35 -39.38 34.41 47.43
C MET A 35 -39.71 34.76 45.98
N ALA A 36 -39.15 35.87 45.47
CA ALA A 36 -39.29 36.22 44.07
C ALA A 36 -38.60 35.18 43.16
N GLU A 37 -37.38 34.75 43.52
CA GLU A 37 -36.64 33.70 42.80
C GLU A 37 -37.34 32.35 42.85
N TYR A 38 -37.94 31.99 43.99
CA TYR A 38 -38.69 30.74 44.16
C TYR A 38 -40.02 30.74 43.39
N SER A 39 -40.69 31.88 43.28
CA SER A 39 -42.03 31.98 42.69
C SER A 39 -41.99 31.93 41.16
N SER A 40 -42.49 30.83 40.58
CA SER A 40 -42.70 30.70 39.13
C SER A 40 -43.88 31.53 38.59
N ILE A 41 -44.77 32.02 39.46
CA ILE A 41 -45.94 32.82 39.07
C ILE A 41 -45.53 34.30 38.88
N PRO A 42 -45.72 34.90 37.69
CA PRO A 42 -45.26 36.27 37.40
C PRO A 42 -45.80 37.33 38.35
N PHE A 43 -47.06 37.22 38.76
CA PHE A 43 -47.68 38.16 39.70
C PHE A 43 -46.93 38.21 41.04
N PHE A 44 -46.68 37.04 41.65
CA PHE A 44 -45.99 36.94 42.93
C PHE A 44 -44.51 37.32 42.81
N ASN A 45 -43.85 36.92 41.71
CA ASN A 45 -42.48 37.33 41.43
C ASN A 45 -42.34 38.87 41.40
N LYS A 46 -43.24 39.56 40.66
CA LYS A 46 -43.23 41.03 40.58
C LYS A 46 -43.54 41.67 41.94
N LYS A 47 -44.52 41.14 42.68
CA LYS A 47 -44.87 41.61 44.03
C LYS A 47 -43.68 41.53 44.98
N TYR A 48 -43.03 40.37 45.06
CA TYR A 48 -41.91 40.16 45.97
C TYR A 48 -40.67 40.96 45.57
N ASN A 49 -40.39 41.11 44.27
CA ASN A 49 -39.30 41.99 43.81
C ASN A 49 -39.53 43.46 44.21
N LYS A 50 -40.78 43.94 44.17
CA LYS A 50 -41.14 45.29 44.64
C LYS A 50 -40.88 45.44 46.14
N LEU A 51 -41.38 44.51 46.96
CA LEU A 51 -41.16 44.52 48.41
C LEU A 51 -39.66 44.42 48.76
N ALA A 52 -38.92 43.58 48.06
CA ALA A 52 -37.47 43.47 48.22
C ALA A 52 -36.77 44.80 47.94
N LYS A 53 -37.16 45.52 46.88
CA LYS A 53 -36.60 46.84 46.56
C LYS A 53 -36.91 47.88 47.64
N GLU A 54 -38.16 47.94 48.11
CA GLU A 54 -38.57 48.87 49.18
C GLU A 54 -37.77 48.62 50.46
N CYS A 55 -37.57 47.36 50.84
CA CYS A 55 -36.77 46.99 52.00
C CYS A 55 -35.29 47.35 51.82
N ARG A 56 -34.70 47.10 50.64
CA ARG A 56 -33.29 47.49 50.37
C ARG A 56 -33.08 49.00 50.44
N ILE A 57 -34.03 49.81 49.99
CA ILE A 57 -33.94 51.28 50.09
C ILE A 57 -33.98 51.72 51.56
N LYS A 58 -34.91 51.17 52.36
CA LYS A 58 -34.98 51.45 53.80
C LYS A 58 -33.68 51.03 54.51
N ALA A 59 -33.17 49.84 54.20
CA ALA A 59 -31.92 49.35 54.75
C ALA A 59 -30.74 50.29 54.42
N LEU A 60 -30.64 50.73 53.18
CA LEU A 60 -29.58 51.64 52.73
C LEU A 60 -29.63 52.99 53.46
N ASN A 61 -30.82 53.55 53.69
CA ASN A 61 -31.00 54.83 54.38
C ASN A 61 -30.66 54.76 55.88
N LEU A 62 -30.82 53.59 56.50
CA LEU A 62 -30.57 53.38 57.92
C LEU A 62 -29.12 52.94 58.21
N THR A 63 -28.42 52.40 57.21
CA THR A 63 -27.06 51.89 57.40
C THR A 63 -26.01 52.99 57.29
N THR A 64 -25.03 52.96 58.20
CA THR A 64 -23.93 53.92 58.28
C THR A 64 -23.14 54.02 56.96
N PRO A 65 -23.00 55.22 56.37
CA PRO A 65 -22.19 55.46 55.17
C PRO A 65 -20.75 54.97 55.32
N GLY A 66 -20.18 54.44 54.24
CA GLY A 66 -18.79 53.95 54.22
C GLY A 66 -18.58 52.52 54.74
N THR A 67 -19.59 51.91 55.38
CA THR A 67 -19.55 50.48 55.71
C THR A 67 -19.64 49.62 54.44
N PHE A 68 -19.13 48.38 54.52
CA PHE A 68 -19.25 47.41 53.43
C PHE A 68 -20.72 47.21 53.02
N PHE A 69 -21.60 47.00 54.01
CA PHE A 69 -23.02 46.76 53.77
C PHE A 69 -23.71 47.96 53.09
N ASN A 70 -23.36 49.21 53.46
CA ASN A 70 -23.86 50.42 52.78
C ASN A 70 -23.48 50.42 51.30
N SER A 71 -22.19 50.23 51.01
CA SER A 71 -21.65 50.24 49.65
C SER A 71 -22.23 49.10 48.82
N PHE A 72 -22.34 47.91 49.42
CA PHE A 72 -22.94 46.74 48.80
C PHE A 72 -24.39 47.00 48.40
N LEU A 73 -25.24 47.47 49.32
CA LEU A 73 -26.65 47.76 49.04
C LEU A 73 -26.82 48.82 47.96
N LYS A 74 -25.97 49.86 47.97
CA LYS A 74 -25.96 50.90 46.94
C LYS A 74 -25.75 50.30 45.55
N PHE A 75 -24.66 49.55 45.35
CA PHE A 75 -24.35 48.98 44.03
C PHE A 75 -25.24 47.80 43.65
N TYR A 76 -25.78 47.08 44.63
CA TYR A 76 -26.78 46.05 44.39
C TYR A 76 -28.09 46.65 43.86
N ASN A 77 -28.50 47.81 44.36
CA ASN A 77 -29.66 48.52 43.81
C ASN A 77 -29.40 49.01 42.37
N GLU A 78 -28.21 49.55 42.08
CA GLU A 78 -27.82 49.89 40.71
C GLU A 78 -27.89 48.68 39.77
N TYR A 79 -27.39 47.52 40.21
CA TYR A 79 -27.49 46.27 39.45
C TYR A 79 -28.95 45.88 39.19
N LYS A 80 -29.80 45.91 40.23
CA LYS A 80 -31.22 45.55 40.10
C LYS A 80 -32.03 46.54 39.27
N ASP A 81 -31.58 47.79 39.16
CA ASP A 81 -32.18 48.81 38.31
C ASP A 81 -31.66 48.76 36.86
N GLY A 82 -30.76 47.82 36.54
CA GLY A 82 -30.22 47.60 35.20
C GLY A 82 -29.01 48.47 34.86
N ASN A 83 -28.51 49.26 35.81
CA ASN A 83 -27.34 50.12 35.64
C ASN A 83 -26.04 49.31 35.77
N LEU A 84 -25.86 48.31 34.90
CA LEU A 84 -24.81 47.30 34.99
C LEU A 84 -23.39 47.89 35.04
N LEU A 85 -23.11 48.95 34.27
CA LEU A 85 -21.80 49.61 34.26
C LEU A 85 -21.48 50.31 35.58
N THR A 86 -22.47 50.98 36.17
CA THR A 86 -22.32 51.66 37.47
C THR A 86 -22.12 50.63 38.57
N ALA A 87 -22.91 49.56 38.56
CA ALA A 87 -22.77 48.46 39.50
C ALA A 87 -21.40 47.77 39.38
N GLU A 88 -20.94 47.47 38.15
CA GLU A 88 -19.64 46.82 37.90
C GLU A 88 -18.48 47.64 38.47
N LYS A 89 -18.46 48.95 38.15
CA LYS A 89 -17.43 49.88 38.68
C LYS A 89 -17.50 49.98 40.20
N GLY A 90 -18.72 50.05 40.73
CA GLY A 90 -18.99 50.12 42.17
C GLY A 90 -18.43 48.91 42.92
N PHE A 91 -18.84 47.71 42.54
CA PHE A 91 -18.37 46.47 43.16
C PHE A 91 -16.85 46.28 42.98
N LYS A 92 -16.27 46.65 41.83
CA LYS A 92 -14.81 46.63 41.65
C LYS A 92 -14.08 47.57 42.60
N SER A 93 -14.63 48.76 42.86
CA SER A 93 -14.01 49.73 43.77
C SER A 93 -13.94 49.23 45.22
N MET A 94 -14.86 48.35 45.62
CA MET A 94 -14.90 47.78 46.97
C MET A 94 -13.73 46.86 47.29
N PHE A 95 -13.01 46.35 46.28
CA PHE A 95 -11.76 45.58 46.48
C PHE A 95 -10.58 46.44 46.93
N ASN A 96 -10.67 47.77 46.86
CA ASN A 96 -9.61 48.68 47.30
C ASN A 96 -9.58 48.86 48.83
N SER A 97 -10.56 48.31 49.55
CA SER A 97 -10.64 48.35 51.01
C SER A 97 -10.30 46.98 51.59
N THR A 98 -9.96 46.94 52.88
CA THR A 98 -9.82 45.67 53.60
C THR A 98 -11.19 45.00 53.71
N ILE A 99 -11.36 43.87 53.01
CA ILE A 99 -12.59 43.08 52.98
C ILE A 99 -12.33 41.68 53.56
N SER A 100 -13.37 41.07 54.15
CA SER A 100 -13.27 39.68 54.61
C SER A 100 -13.33 38.71 53.43
N ASN A 101 -12.85 37.47 53.62
CA ASN A 101 -12.98 36.42 52.59
C ASN A 101 -14.44 36.15 52.20
N ARG A 102 -15.38 36.34 53.14
CA ARG A 102 -16.83 36.22 52.89
C ARG A 102 -17.33 37.33 51.98
N ASP A 103 -16.90 38.55 52.26
CA ASP A 103 -17.24 39.72 51.45
C ASP A 103 -16.63 39.60 50.05
N GLU A 104 -15.40 39.11 49.95
CA GLU A 104 -14.73 38.83 48.69
C GLU A 104 -15.49 37.80 47.83
N ALA A 105 -15.96 36.71 48.44
CA ALA A 105 -16.79 35.71 47.77
C ALA A 105 -18.07 36.35 47.19
N LEU A 106 -18.74 37.19 47.99
CA LEU A 106 -19.96 37.88 47.60
C LEU A 106 -19.73 38.90 46.47
N LEU A 107 -18.64 39.68 46.53
CA LEU A 107 -18.29 40.63 45.47
C LEU A 107 -17.98 39.91 44.16
N ASN A 108 -17.19 38.83 44.19
CA ASN A 108 -16.93 38.02 43.02
C ASN A 108 -18.21 37.42 42.45
N TYR A 109 -19.12 36.92 43.30
CA TYR A 109 -20.41 36.41 42.84
C TYR A 109 -21.22 37.49 42.10
N MET A 110 -21.33 38.70 42.67
CA MET A 110 -22.06 39.81 42.06
C MET A 110 -21.43 40.26 40.72
N LEU A 111 -20.10 40.33 40.64
CA LEU A 111 -19.41 40.61 39.38
C LEU A 111 -19.64 39.51 38.34
N GLY A 112 -19.73 38.25 38.77
CA GLY A 112 -20.14 37.13 37.93
C GLY A 112 -21.54 37.33 37.33
N GLU A 113 -22.52 37.72 38.15
CA GLU A 113 -23.89 38.00 37.69
C GLU A 113 -23.93 39.17 36.69
N ILE A 114 -23.22 40.26 36.99
CA ILE A 114 -23.14 41.42 36.08
C ILE A 114 -22.48 41.05 34.75
N CYS A 115 -21.36 40.31 34.78
CA CYS A 115 -20.69 39.83 33.58
C CYS A 115 -21.59 38.90 32.77
N ARG A 116 -22.36 38.02 33.44
CA ARG A 116 -23.31 37.10 32.79
C ARG A 116 -24.41 37.88 32.07
N GLU A 117 -25.02 38.87 32.72
CA GLU A 117 -26.06 39.71 32.12
C GLU A 117 -25.53 40.63 31.01
N SER A 118 -24.26 41.05 31.12
CA SER A 118 -23.58 41.83 30.09
C SER A 118 -23.10 41.00 28.88
N GLY A 119 -23.41 39.69 28.82
CA GLY A 119 -22.96 38.79 27.75
C GLY A 119 -21.47 38.41 27.83
N LYS A 120 -20.74 38.80 28.88
CA LYS A 120 -19.31 38.56 29.09
C LYS A 120 -19.08 37.19 29.76
N ALA A 121 -19.51 36.11 29.10
CA ALA A 121 -19.53 34.76 29.70
C ALA A 121 -18.17 34.27 30.24
N ASN A 122 -17.06 34.59 29.57
CA ASN A 122 -15.71 34.19 30.03
C ASN A 122 -15.33 34.87 31.35
N GLN A 123 -15.64 36.17 31.49
CA GLN A 123 -15.38 36.91 32.72
C GLN A 123 -16.31 36.44 33.84
N ALA A 124 -17.56 36.11 33.51
CA ALA A 124 -18.48 35.52 34.47
C ALA A 124 -17.94 34.19 35.04
N ILE A 125 -17.35 33.32 34.20
CA ILE A 125 -16.71 32.07 34.64
C ILE A 125 -15.55 32.36 35.60
N ASP A 126 -14.68 33.33 35.28
CA ASP A 126 -13.55 33.70 36.15
C ASP A 126 -14.04 34.17 37.53
N TYR A 127 -15.00 35.09 37.55
CA TYR A 127 -15.59 35.60 38.79
C TYR A 127 -16.34 34.53 39.59
N TYR A 128 -17.16 33.69 38.96
CA TYR A 128 -17.82 32.58 39.67
C TYR A 128 -16.82 31.55 40.18
N SER A 129 -15.70 31.32 39.48
CA SER A 129 -14.64 30.43 39.95
C SER A 129 -13.99 30.97 41.21
N LYS A 130 -13.66 32.27 41.24
CA LYS A 130 -13.13 32.95 42.44
C LYS A 130 -14.12 32.89 43.60
N ALA A 131 -15.40 33.20 43.36
CA ALA A 131 -16.46 33.08 44.36
C ALA A 131 -16.59 31.65 44.89
N THR A 132 -16.57 30.65 44.01
CA THR A 132 -16.66 29.23 44.37
C THR A 132 -15.48 28.79 45.24
N ILE A 133 -14.26 29.17 44.88
CA ILE A 133 -13.05 28.83 45.65
C ILE A 133 -13.15 29.45 47.05
N ALA A 134 -13.50 30.73 47.12
CA ALA A 134 -13.67 31.43 48.40
C ALA A 134 -14.76 30.76 49.25
N ASP A 135 -15.94 30.47 48.70
CA ASP A 135 -17.05 29.79 49.39
C ASP A 135 -16.65 28.42 49.96
N ILE A 136 -15.85 27.65 49.21
CA ILE A 136 -15.34 26.35 49.67
C ILE A 136 -14.36 26.54 50.83
N GLN A 137 -13.45 27.52 50.73
CA GLN A 137 -12.45 27.81 51.77
C GLN A 137 -13.08 28.27 53.08
N ILE A 138 -14.09 29.14 53.01
CA ILE A 138 -14.77 29.68 54.19
C ILE A 138 -15.93 28.80 54.68
N SER A 139 -16.23 27.70 53.97
CA SER A 139 -17.30 26.75 54.31
C SER A 139 -18.70 27.38 54.43
N THR A 140 -18.98 28.48 53.71
CA THR A 140 -20.31 29.14 53.66
C THR A 140 -21.35 28.25 52.98
N LYS A 141 -20.93 27.42 52.01
CA LYS A 141 -21.74 26.38 51.34
C LYS A 141 -23.14 26.85 50.91
N GLU A 142 -23.27 28.12 50.51
CA GLU A 142 -24.48 28.70 49.90
C GLU A 142 -24.73 28.15 48.49
N SER A 143 -23.67 27.56 47.89
CA SER A 143 -23.60 26.81 46.63
C SER A 143 -24.16 27.50 45.39
N LEU A 144 -24.46 28.80 45.47
CA LEU A 144 -25.02 29.58 44.37
C LEU A 144 -24.00 29.81 43.25
N ALA A 145 -22.77 30.19 43.61
CA ALA A 145 -21.67 30.33 42.65
C ALA A 145 -21.35 29.00 41.95
N LEU A 146 -21.37 27.87 42.69
CA LEU A 146 -21.20 26.52 42.14
C LEU A 146 -22.25 26.22 41.07
N ILE A 147 -23.53 26.48 41.36
CA ILE A 147 -24.63 26.26 40.41
C ILE A 147 -24.43 27.13 39.16
N LYS A 148 -24.19 28.43 39.31
CA LYS A 148 -23.97 29.34 38.16
C LYS A 148 -22.75 28.97 37.32
N LEU A 149 -21.66 28.58 37.96
CA LEU A 149 -20.48 28.09 37.26
C LEU A 149 -20.78 26.79 36.50
N SER A 150 -21.49 25.85 37.12
CA SER A 150 -21.89 24.59 36.48
C SER A 150 -22.74 24.82 35.23
N GLU A 151 -23.72 25.74 35.29
CA GLU A 151 -24.56 26.10 34.15
C GLU A 151 -23.74 26.67 32.98
N LEU A 152 -22.79 27.57 33.27
CA LEU A 152 -21.93 28.16 32.23
C LEU A 152 -20.96 27.14 31.62
N LEU A 153 -20.37 26.27 32.43
CA LEU A 153 -19.48 25.21 31.95
C LEU A 153 -20.24 24.16 31.13
N PHE A 154 -21.48 23.85 31.53
CA PHE A 154 -22.37 22.98 30.76
C PHE A 154 -22.67 23.57 29.37
N ARG A 155 -23.04 24.85 29.30
CA ARG A 155 -23.26 25.56 28.03
C ARG A 155 -22.01 25.58 27.14
N LYS A 156 -20.82 25.59 27.74
CA LYS A 156 -19.53 25.49 27.05
C LYS A 156 -19.10 24.07 26.70
N LYS A 157 -19.95 23.06 26.93
CA LYS A 157 -19.65 21.63 26.73
C LYS A 157 -18.46 21.12 27.57
N ASN A 158 -18.09 21.82 28.64
CA ASN A 158 -17.20 21.28 29.67
C ASN A 158 -18.03 20.46 30.68
N LEU A 159 -18.47 19.29 30.24
CA LEU A 159 -19.46 18.47 30.96
C LEU A 159 -18.91 17.89 32.26
N GLN A 160 -17.63 17.49 32.28
CA GLN A 160 -17.02 16.89 33.48
C GLN A 160 -16.96 17.90 34.63
N SER A 161 -16.43 19.10 34.37
CA SER A 161 -16.40 20.15 35.38
C SER A 161 -17.80 20.59 35.79
N ALA A 162 -18.73 20.73 34.83
CA ALA A 162 -20.10 21.09 35.14
C ALA A 162 -20.77 20.04 36.05
N SER A 163 -20.64 18.76 35.73
CA SER A 163 -21.15 17.62 36.51
C SER A 163 -20.57 17.60 37.94
N ALA A 164 -19.25 17.77 38.08
CA ALA A 164 -18.60 17.79 39.38
C ALA A 164 -19.10 18.92 40.27
N LEU A 165 -19.24 20.14 39.72
CA LEU A 165 -19.70 21.31 40.46
C LEU A 165 -21.18 21.21 40.85
N VAL A 166 -22.04 20.76 39.93
CA VAL A 166 -23.48 20.61 40.22
C VAL A 166 -23.72 19.49 41.24
N LYS A 167 -22.94 18.41 41.19
CA LYS A 167 -22.99 17.33 42.20
C LYS A 167 -22.54 17.84 43.56
N LYS A 168 -21.46 18.63 43.62
CA LYS A 168 -21.02 19.27 44.86
C LYS A 168 -22.11 20.20 45.43
N ALA A 169 -22.75 21.00 44.60
CA ALA A 169 -23.87 21.85 45.02
C ALA A 169 -25.08 21.03 45.51
N TYR A 170 -25.33 19.86 44.91
CA TYR A 170 -26.37 18.93 45.37
C TYR A 170 -26.07 18.40 46.77
N ASP A 171 -24.83 17.93 46.99
CA ASP A 171 -24.39 17.36 48.26
C ASP A 171 -24.44 18.40 49.38
N ASP A 172 -24.02 19.64 49.10
CA ASP A 172 -24.13 20.75 50.05
C ASP A 172 -25.60 21.07 50.36
N ALA A 173 -26.48 21.11 49.35
CA ALA A 173 -27.90 21.34 49.55
C ALA A 173 -28.58 20.23 50.37
N LEU A 174 -28.15 18.97 50.20
CA LEU A 174 -28.58 17.85 51.03
C LEU A 174 -28.14 18.00 52.47
N PHE A 175 -26.87 18.29 52.69
CA PHE A 175 -26.28 18.39 54.03
C PHE A 175 -26.94 19.49 54.89
N TYR A 176 -27.22 20.68 54.34
CA TYR A 176 -27.85 21.78 55.08
C TYR A 176 -29.38 21.80 55.02
N GLY A 177 -30.01 20.86 54.30
CA GLY A 177 -31.47 20.88 54.12
C GLY A 177 -31.99 22.06 53.30
N ALA A 178 -31.17 22.64 52.41
CA ALA A 178 -31.54 23.80 51.61
C ALA A 178 -32.51 23.42 50.47
N GLN A 179 -33.82 23.40 50.76
CA GLN A 179 -34.84 22.87 49.85
C GLN A 179 -34.88 23.54 48.46
N GLN A 180 -34.73 24.86 48.38
CA GLN A 180 -34.69 25.56 47.08
C GLN A 180 -33.47 25.13 46.25
N ARG A 181 -32.30 24.98 46.89
CA ARG A 181 -31.08 24.55 46.19
C ARG A 181 -31.21 23.12 45.68
N LYS A 182 -31.84 22.22 46.46
CA LYS A 182 -32.16 20.86 46.01
C LYS A 182 -33.00 20.87 44.73
N LEU A 183 -34.02 21.71 44.66
CA LEU A 183 -34.88 21.85 43.47
C LEU A 183 -34.10 22.41 42.27
N GLN A 184 -33.33 23.48 42.47
CA GLN A 184 -32.52 24.10 41.41
C GLN A 184 -31.50 23.11 40.83
N VAL A 185 -30.76 22.43 41.71
CA VAL A 185 -29.76 21.44 41.30
C VAL A 185 -30.42 20.21 40.68
N GLY A 186 -31.53 19.73 41.24
CA GLY A 186 -32.29 18.60 40.71
C GLY A 186 -32.87 18.83 39.31
N ALA A 187 -33.09 20.09 38.91
CA ALA A 187 -33.51 20.43 37.55
C ALA A 187 -32.35 20.40 36.54
N ILE A 188 -31.11 20.66 36.98
CA ILE A 188 -29.94 20.78 36.11
C ILE A 188 -29.18 19.46 36.01
N LEU A 189 -28.99 18.76 37.13
CA LEU A 189 -28.16 17.56 37.21
C LEU A 189 -28.54 16.48 36.16
N PRO A 190 -29.82 16.12 35.96
CA PRO A 190 -30.20 15.12 34.97
C PRO A 190 -29.85 15.53 33.53
N LEU A 191 -29.96 16.83 33.21
CA LEU A 191 -29.63 17.34 31.87
C LEU A 191 -28.13 17.21 31.57
N ILE A 192 -27.28 17.40 32.59
CA ILE A 192 -25.83 17.22 32.45
C ILE A 192 -25.49 15.73 32.28
N GLU A 193 -26.10 14.88 33.10
CA GLU A 193 -25.88 13.42 33.03
C GLU A 193 -26.35 12.84 31.69
N GLU A 194 -27.49 13.29 31.18
CA GLU A 194 -28.02 12.88 29.87
C GLU A 194 -27.04 13.27 28.75
N GLU A 195 -26.55 14.50 28.70
CA GLU A 195 -25.60 14.93 27.66
C GLU A 195 -24.26 14.16 27.76
N ILE A 196 -23.79 13.85 28.98
CA ILE A 196 -22.61 12.99 29.17
C ILE A 196 -22.88 11.60 28.59
N MET A 197 -24.03 11.00 28.89
CA MET A 197 -24.39 9.68 28.38
C MET A 197 -24.47 9.68 26.85
N GLN A 198 -25.15 10.66 26.25
CA GLN A 198 -25.23 10.82 24.80
C GLN A 198 -23.85 11.00 24.15
N ASN A 199 -22.93 11.71 24.80
CA ASN A 199 -21.54 11.81 24.33
C ASN A 199 -20.82 10.46 24.33
N ILE A 200 -20.93 9.70 25.43
CA ILE A 200 -20.35 8.36 25.53
C ILE A 200 -20.93 7.43 24.46
N GLU A 201 -22.24 7.48 24.23
CA GLU A 201 -22.90 6.68 23.19
C GLU A 201 -22.44 7.05 21.78
N ARG A 202 -22.30 8.36 21.48
CA ARG A 202 -21.76 8.84 20.20
C ARG A 202 -20.34 8.35 19.98
N GLU A 203 -19.48 8.42 21.00
CA GLU A 203 -18.11 7.92 20.92
C GLU A 203 -18.06 6.41 20.72
N LYS A 204 -18.85 5.64 21.49
CA LYS A 204 -18.98 4.19 21.32
C LYS A 204 -19.42 3.83 19.90
N LYS A 205 -20.42 4.53 19.35
CA LYS A 205 -20.90 4.30 17.98
C LYS A 205 -19.83 4.61 16.95
N ARG A 206 -19.07 5.70 17.11
CA ARG A 206 -17.95 6.04 16.24
C ARG A 206 -16.88 4.95 16.26
N LEU A 207 -16.47 4.50 17.45
CA LEU A 207 -15.51 3.41 17.61
C LEU A 207 -16.02 2.13 16.96
N TYR A 208 -17.29 1.78 17.17
CA TYR A 208 -17.90 0.58 16.59
C TYR A 208 -17.87 0.60 15.05
N ILE A 209 -18.18 1.74 14.42
CA ILE A 209 -18.08 1.91 12.96
C ILE A 209 -16.62 1.75 12.50
N GLN A 210 -15.66 2.33 13.23
CA GLN A 210 -14.24 2.17 12.92
C GLN A 210 -13.79 0.70 13.03
N TYR A 211 -14.26 -0.04 14.04
CA TYR A 211 -13.97 -1.46 14.20
C TYR A 211 -14.53 -2.29 13.05
N ILE A 212 -15.77 -2.06 12.63
CA ILE A 212 -16.34 -2.74 11.45
C ILE A 212 -15.49 -2.46 10.21
N GLY A 213 -15.11 -1.19 9.99
CA GLY A 213 -14.24 -0.81 8.88
C GLY A 213 -12.88 -1.53 8.91
N ALA A 214 -12.27 -1.66 10.10
CA ALA A 214 -11.02 -2.38 10.28
C ALA A 214 -11.17 -3.88 9.96
N ILE A 215 -12.25 -4.53 10.41
CA ILE A 215 -12.52 -5.94 10.11
C ILE A 215 -12.68 -6.15 8.60
N VAL A 216 -13.48 -5.32 7.94
CA VAL A 216 -13.68 -5.39 6.47
C VAL A 216 -12.35 -5.20 5.74
N PHE A 217 -11.54 -4.23 6.16
CA PHE A 217 -10.20 -4.01 5.60
C PHE A 217 -9.29 -5.22 5.80
N SER A 218 -9.26 -5.82 7.00
CA SER A 218 -8.49 -7.03 7.28
C SER A 218 -8.91 -8.21 6.38
N VAL A 219 -10.20 -8.40 6.15
CA VAL A 219 -10.71 -9.44 5.24
C VAL A 219 -10.22 -9.21 3.80
N ILE A 220 -10.24 -7.95 3.33
CA ILE A 220 -9.73 -7.61 1.99
C ILE A 220 -8.23 -7.91 1.88
N VAL A 221 -7.43 -7.53 2.88
CA VAL A 221 -6.00 -7.82 2.92
C VAL A 221 -5.72 -9.32 2.88
N ILE A 222 -6.45 -10.11 3.68
CA ILE A 222 -6.32 -11.58 3.68
C ILE A 222 -6.66 -12.16 2.30
N CYS A 223 -7.75 -11.71 1.67
CA CYS A 223 -8.11 -12.13 0.32
C CYS A 223 -7.00 -11.82 -0.70
N PHE A 224 -6.41 -10.63 -0.62
CA PHE A 224 -5.31 -10.23 -1.49
C PHE A 224 -4.05 -11.10 -1.28
N LEU A 225 -3.73 -11.44 -0.03
CA LEU A 225 -2.62 -12.35 0.28
C LEU A 225 -2.86 -13.76 -0.28
N ILE A 226 -4.09 -14.28 -0.20
CA ILE A 226 -4.45 -15.57 -0.79
C ILE A 226 -4.31 -15.53 -2.31
N LEU A 227 -4.82 -14.48 -2.96
CA LEU A 227 -4.71 -14.32 -4.42
C LEU A 227 -3.26 -14.25 -4.90
N THR A 228 -2.43 -13.44 -4.24
CA THR A 228 -1.00 -13.32 -4.58
C THR A 228 -0.26 -14.64 -4.38
N PHE A 229 -0.57 -15.40 -3.31
CA PHE A 229 0.00 -16.73 -3.08
C PHE A 229 -0.39 -17.74 -4.18
N ILE A 230 -1.66 -17.75 -4.60
CA ILE A 230 -2.14 -18.61 -5.69
C ILE A 230 -1.42 -18.25 -7.00
N GLN A 231 -1.32 -16.96 -7.33
CA GLN A 231 -0.61 -16.50 -8.53
C GLN A 231 0.87 -16.89 -8.50
N PHE A 232 1.54 -16.71 -7.36
CA PHE A 232 2.92 -17.12 -7.20
C PHE A 232 3.12 -18.62 -7.44
N ARG A 233 2.24 -19.48 -6.89
CA ARG A 233 2.30 -20.93 -7.15
C ARG A 233 2.03 -21.28 -8.62
N LYS A 234 1.12 -20.58 -9.31
CA LYS A 234 0.88 -20.79 -10.75
C LYS A 234 2.13 -20.46 -11.58
N ILE A 235 2.77 -19.33 -11.30
CA ILE A 235 4.00 -18.90 -11.99
C ILE A 235 5.13 -19.92 -11.76
N GLN A 236 5.30 -20.41 -10.54
CA GLN A 236 6.33 -21.42 -10.25
C GLN A 236 6.10 -22.74 -11.01
N LYS A 237 4.85 -23.21 -11.11
CA LYS A 237 4.50 -24.38 -11.92
C LYS A 237 4.81 -24.14 -13.41
N ALA A 238 4.41 -22.99 -13.95
CA ALA A 238 4.67 -22.64 -15.35
C ALA A 238 6.18 -22.58 -15.65
N LYS A 239 6.97 -21.94 -14.76
CA LYS A 239 8.43 -21.90 -14.87
C LYS A 239 9.06 -23.30 -14.88
N LYS A 240 8.58 -24.21 -14.03
CA LYS A 240 9.08 -25.59 -13.98
C LYS A 240 8.79 -26.36 -15.28
N ILE A 241 7.61 -26.18 -15.87
CA ILE A 241 7.24 -26.80 -17.16
C ILE A 241 8.15 -26.27 -18.27
N ILE A 242 8.36 -24.95 -18.34
CA ILE A 242 9.24 -24.32 -19.33
C ILE A 242 10.68 -24.81 -19.17
N ALA A 243 11.19 -24.91 -17.94
CA ALA A 243 12.54 -25.39 -17.68
C ALA A 243 12.74 -26.84 -18.16
N ASN A 244 11.77 -27.72 -17.90
CA ASN A 244 11.82 -29.10 -18.38
C ASN A 244 11.77 -29.16 -19.92
N ALA A 245 10.84 -28.43 -20.54
CA ALA A 245 10.72 -28.38 -22.00
C ALA A 245 12.00 -27.84 -22.65
N HIS A 246 12.66 -26.85 -22.05
CA HIS A 246 13.93 -26.33 -22.54
C HIS A 246 15.05 -27.38 -22.43
N GLY A 247 15.08 -28.15 -21.34
CA GLY A 247 16.00 -29.27 -21.17
C GLY A 247 15.81 -30.38 -22.21
N ASP A 248 14.56 -30.72 -22.53
CA ASP A 248 14.25 -31.72 -23.57
C ASP A 248 14.62 -31.19 -24.96
N LEU A 249 14.33 -29.92 -25.26
CA LEU A 249 14.70 -29.28 -26.52
C LEU A 249 16.23 -29.28 -26.70
N GLN A 250 16.99 -29.03 -25.63
CA GLN A 250 18.45 -29.06 -25.66
C GLN A 250 18.98 -30.48 -25.94
N LYS A 251 18.35 -31.53 -25.40
CA LYS A 251 18.71 -32.93 -25.71
C LYS A 251 18.46 -33.27 -27.18
N VAL A 252 17.28 -32.91 -27.69
CA VAL A 252 16.93 -33.14 -29.10
C VAL A 252 17.88 -32.37 -30.02
N ASN A 253 18.20 -31.12 -29.70
CA ASN A 253 19.14 -30.34 -30.50
C ASN A 253 20.54 -30.97 -30.53
N LYS A 254 21.04 -31.47 -29.39
CA LYS A 254 22.31 -32.22 -29.35
C LYS A 254 22.28 -33.48 -30.23
N GLN A 255 21.18 -34.23 -30.22
CA GLN A 255 21.02 -35.41 -31.08
C GLN A 255 21.00 -35.02 -32.56
N LEU A 256 20.31 -33.94 -32.92
CA LEU A 256 20.29 -33.44 -34.30
C LEU A 256 21.69 -33.05 -34.79
N VAL A 257 22.50 -32.40 -33.95
CA VAL A 257 23.89 -32.06 -34.29
C VAL A 257 24.71 -33.32 -34.59
N ILE A 258 24.63 -34.34 -33.72
CA ILE A 258 25.34 -35.62 -33.91
C ILE A 258 24.92 -36.30 -35.22
N VAL A 259 23.61 -36.39 -35.48
CA VAL A 259 23.10 -37.00 -36.71
C VAL A 259 23.55 -36.21 -37.94
N ASN A 260 23.58 -34.89 -37.87
CA ASN A 260 24.03 -34.05 -38.98
C ASN A 260 25.53 -34.24 -39.26
N GLU A 261 26.36 -34.36 -38.21
CA GLU A 261 27.78 -34.72 -38.35
C GLU A 261 27.96 -36.09 -39.00
N GLU A 262 27.16 -37.09 -38.62
CA GLU A 262 27.18 -38.43 -39.23
C GLU A 262 26.78 -38.38 -40.72
N ILE A 263 25.72 -37.66 -41.06
CA ILE A 263 25.28 -37.49 -42.46
C ILE A 263 26.40 -36.84 -43.29
N ASN A 264 27.03 -35.78 -42.77
CA ASN A 264 28.13 -35.12 -43.47
C ASN A 264 29.32 -36.07 -43.69
N ALA A 265 29.70 -36.86 -42.68
CA ALA A 265 30.75 -37.86 -42.81
C ALA A 265 30.41 -38.92 -43.87
N ARG A 266 29.16 -39.38 -43.92
CA ARG A 266 28.67 -40.33 -44.94
C ARG A 266 28.69 -39.73 -46.34
N ASN A 267 28.27 -38.48 -46.49
CA ASN A 267 28.31 -37.78 -47.77
C ASN A 267 29.75 -37.68 -48.32
N SER A 268 30.72 -37.33 -47.48
CA SER A 268 32.13 -37.31 -47.89
C SER A 268 32.67 -38.70 -48.29
N GLN A 269 32.20 -39.78 -47.63
CA GLN A 269 32.54 -41.14 -48.05
C GLN A 269 31.97 -41.50 -49.42
N ILE A 270 30.71 -41.12 -49.69
CA ILE A 270 30.07 -41.35 -50.99
C ILE A 270 30.80 -40.59 -52.09
N GLU A 271 31.17 -39.34 -51.85
CA GLU A 271 31.94 -38.51 -52.78
C GLU A 271 33.28 -39.19 -53.14
N SER A 272 34.05 -39.61 -52.14
CA SER A 272 35.31 -40.33 -52.36
C SER A 272 35.14 -41.65 -53.12
N ILE A 273 34.07 -42.41 -52.87
CA ILE A 273 33.79 -43.65 -53.60
C ILE A 273 33.41 -43.35 -55.06
N ASN A 274 32.59 -42.32 -55.29
CA ASN A 274 32.21 -41.90 -56.63
C ASN A 274 33.43 -41.45 -57.45
N ASP A 275 34.36 -40.70 -56.86
CA ASP A 275 35.59 -40.29 -57.53
C ASP A 275 36.44 -41.50 -57.95
N ARG A 276 36.62 -42.48 -57.05
CA ARG A 276 37.35 -43.72 -57.36
C ARG A 276 36.67 -44.55 -58.45
N LEU A 277 35.34 -44.60 -58.46
CA LEU A 277 34.58 -45.28 -59.52
C LEU A 277 34.73 -44.56 -60.86
N PHE A 278 34.74 -43.23 -60.85
CA PHE A 278 34.97 -42.43 -62.05
C PHE A 278 36.37 -42.67 -62.63
N GLU A 279 37.41 -42.67 -61.79
CA GLU A 279 38.78 -43.01 -62.21
C GLU A 279 38.87 -44.42 -62.80
N ALA A 280 38.27 -45.43 -62.16
CA ALA A 280 38.27 -46.80 -62.65
C ALA A 280 37.55 -46.93 -64.00
N ASN A 281 36.41 -46.24 -64.18
CA ASN A 281 35.70 -46.22 -65.46
C ASN A 281 36.54 -45.58 -66.56
N LYS A 282 37.21 -44.46 -66.28
CA LYS A 282 38.09 -43.79 -67.24
C LYS A 282 39.24 -44.70 -67.71
N ILE A 283 39.88 -45.42 -66.78
CA ILE A 283 40.94 -46.40 -67.11
C ILE A 283 40.39 -47.51 -68.01
N ASN A 284 39.21 -48.04 -67.69
CA ASN A 284 38.56 -49.07 -68.52
C ASN A 284 38.22 -48.56 -69.93
N GLU A 285 37.74 -47.32 -70.07
CA GLU A 285 37.44 -46.71 -71.38
C GLU A 285 38.71 -46.51 -72.22
N GLU A 286 39.79 -45.99 -71.63
CA GLU A 286 41.08 -45.82 -72.31
C GLU A 286 41.66 -47.17 -72.77
N TYR A 287 41.55 -48.22 -71.94
CA TYR A 287 41.94 -49.59 -72.29
C TYR A 287 41.16 -50.10 -73.50
N ILE A 288 39.82 -50.03 -73.44
CA ILE A 288 38.96 -50.52 -74.52
C ILE A 288 39.27 -49.77 -75.84
N GLY A 289 39.44 -48.44 -75.77
CA GLY A 289 39.78 -47.61 -76.93
C GLY A 289 41.10 -48.00 -77.58
N PHE A 290 42.13 -48.28 -76.77
CA PHE A 290 43.43 -48.75 -77.27
C PHE A 290 43.30 -50.09 -78.03
N PHE A 291 42.61 -51.07 -77.45
CA PHE A 291 42.44 -52.39 -78.07
C PHE A 291 41.72 -52.34 -79.41
N PHE A 292 40.62 -51.58 -79.49
CA PHE A 292 39.90 -51.43 -80.76
C PHE A 292 40.80 -50.82 -81.84
N THR A 293 41.61 -49.81 -81.49
CA THR A 293 42.51 -49.16 -82.45
C THR A 293 43.59 -50.11 -82.99
N GLU A 294 44.20 -50.92 -82.13
CA GLU A 294 45.23 -51.90 -82.56
C GLU A 294 44.65 -53.04 -83.40
N TYR A 295 43.45 -53.53 -83.05
CA TYR A 295 42.78 -54.55 -83.87
C TYR A 295 42.37 -54.02 -85.24
N ASP A 296 41.88 -52.77 -85.32
CA ASP A 296 41.50 -52.14 -86.58
C ASP A 296 42.72 -51.97 -87.52
N ASP A 297 43.88 -51.51 -87.02
CA ASP A 297 45.11 -51.35 -87.84
C ASP A 297 45.59 -52.70 -88.45
N ILE A 298 45.47 -53.79 -87.69
CA ILE A 298 45.83 -55.12 -88.20
C ILE A 298 44.80 -55.62 -89.22
N PHE A 299 43.51 -55.43 -88.92
CA PHE A 299 42.44 -55.85 -89.80
C PHE A 299 42.52 -55.12 -91.15
N GLU A 300 42.82 -53.82 -91.14
CA GLU A 300 43.00 -53.01 -92.34
C GLU A 300 44.18 -53.53 -93.18
N LYS A 301 45.33 -53.78 -92.57
CA LYS A 301 46.50 -54.37 -93.26
C LYS A 301 46.23 -55.74 -93.85
N PHE A 302 45.47 -56.58 -93.15
CA PHE A 302 45.11 -57.90 -93.64
C PHE A 302 44.15 -57.80 -94.85
N ASN A 303 43.19 -56.88 -94.80
CA ASN A 303 42.30 -56.60 -95.94
C ASN A 303 43.06 -56.06 -97.15
N GLU A 304 43.99 -55.13 -96.94
CA GLU A 304 44.86 -54.64 -98.01
C GLU A 304 45.68 -55.77 -98.62
N PHE A 305 46.29 -56.60 -97.78
CA PHE A 305 47.05 -57.76 -98.24
C PHE A 305 46.21 -58.70 -99.10
N THR A 306 45.03 -59.09 -98.61
CA THR A 306 44.08 -59.95 -99.34
C THR A 306 43.68 -59.33 -100.67
N SER A 307 43.32 -58.04 -100.67
CA SER A 307 42.90 -57.31 -101.87
C SER A 307 44.02 -57.25 -102.93
N TYR A 308 45.28 -57.09 -102.51
CA TYR A 308 46.42 -57.12 -103.44
C TYR A 308 46.65 -58.50 -104.04
N ILE A 309 46.48 -59.57 -103.25
CA ILE A 309 46.61 -60.94 -103.73
C ILE A 309 45.49 -61.27 -104.73
N GLU A 310 44.23 -60.95 -104.41
CA GLU A 310 43.08 -61.16 -105.30
C GLU A 310 43.29 -60.44 -106.63
N LYS A 311 43.73 -59.18 -106.61
CA LYS A 311 44.03 -58.41 -107.82
C LYS A 311 45.14 -59.03 -108.68
N ASP A 312 46.20 -59.53 -108.06
CA ASP A 312 47.30 -60.17 -108.78
C ASP A 312 46.84 -61.52 -109.39
N ILE A 313 45.93 -62.27 -108.72
CA ILE A 313 45.32 -63.50 -109.24
C ILE A 313 44.38 -63.20 -110.43
N ASP A 314 43.46 -62.25 -110.28
CA ASP A 314 42.47 -61.89 -111.30
C ASP A 314 43.10 -61.39 -112.60
N SER A 315 44.27 -60.73 -112.50
CA SER A 315 45.04 -60.28 -113.66
C SER A 315 45.84 -61.38 -114.36
N GLY A 316 45.84 -62.61 -113.84
CA GLY A 316 46.56 -63.76 -114.37
C GLY A 316 48.06 -63.78 -114.04
N ASP A 317 48.57 -62.84 -113.24
CA ASP A 317 49.99 -62.74 -112.84
C ASP A 317 50.27 -63.57 -111.57
N TYR A 318 50.17 -64.89 -111.73
CA TYR A 318 50.36 -65.84 -110.63
C TYR A 318 51.77 -65.80 -110.01
N ALA A 319 52.78 -65.36 -110.78
CA ALA A 319 54.14 -65.23 -110.27
C ALA A 319 54.23 -64.11 -109.21
N LYS A 320 53.54 -62.99 -109.47
CA LYS A 320 53.50 -61.84 -108.56
C LYS A 320 52.66 -62.11 -107.31
N ALA A 321 51.51 -62.78 -107.46
CA ALA A 321 50.72 -63.23 -106.31
C ALA A 321 51.53 -64.17 -105.40
N LYS A 322 52.26 -65.12 -105.99
CA LYS A 322 53.14 -66.04 -105.24
C LYS A 322 54.28 -65.30 -104.53
N TYR A 323 54.85 -64.27 -105.16
CA TYR A 323 55.86 -63.43 -104.53
C TYR A 323 55.33 -62.68 -103.30
N ARG A 324 54.17 -62.01 -103.41
CA ARG A 324 53.56 -61.32 -102.26
C ARG A 324 53.18 -62.27 -101.14
N LEU A 325 52.61 -63.43 -101.48
CA LEU A 325 52.28 -64.46 -100.50
C LEU A 325 53.51 -64.94 -99.73
N SER A 326 54.65 -65.09 -100.42
CA SER A 326 55.91 -65.49 -99.78
C SER A 326 56.53 -64.42 -98.87
N ARG A 327 56.13 -63.15 -99.02
CA ARG A 327 56.67 -62.02 -98.27
C ARG A 327 55.79 -61.57 -97.10
N TYR A 328 54.54 -61.99 -97.05
CA TYR A 328 53.68 -61.72 -95.91
C TYR A 328 54.14 -62.56 -94.72
N ASP A 329 54.74 -61.89 -93.75
CA ASP A 329 55.25 -62.51 -92.55
C ASP A 329 54.21 -62.39 -91.43
N LEU A 330 53.30 -63.37 -91.39
CA LEU A 330 52.28 -63.48 -90.34
C LEU A 330 52.91 -63.54 -88.94
N LYS A 331 54.12 -64.12 -88.81
CA LYS A 331 54.80 -64.22 -87.52
C LYS A 331 55.22 -62.83 -87.04
N LYS A 332 55.75 -62.00 -87.93
CA LYS A 332 56.14 -60.62 -87.61
C LYS A 332 54.93 -59.75 -87.20
N GLU A 333 53.80 -59.87 -87.89
CA GLU A 333 52.58 -59.14 -87.52
C GLU A 333 52.03 -59.61 -86.16
N LYS A 334 52.07 -60.91 -85.88
CA LYS A 334 51.71 -61.45 -84.56
C LYS A 334 52.63 -60.95 -83.45
N ASP A 335 53.95 -60.97 -83.68
CA ASP A 335 54.93 -60.52 -82.69
C ASP A 335 54.76 -59.01 -82.41
N LYS A 336 54.42 -58.22 -83.43
CA LYS A 336 54.11 -56.79 -83.27
C LYS A 336 52.85 -56.57 -82.44
N LEU A 337 51.77 -57.32 -82.69
CA LEU A 337 50.54 -57.27 -81.89
C LEU A 337 50.81 -57.60 -80.42
N LEU A 338 51.58 -58.66 -80.16
CA LEU A 338 51.93 -59.06 -78.80
C LEU A 338 52.77 -57.99 -78.09
N ASN A 339 53.74 -57.38 -78.77
CA ASN A 339 54.52 -56.28 -78.17
C ASN A 339 53.67 -55.04 -77.89
N ASN A 340 52.76 -54.66 -78.80
CA ASN A 340 51.85 -53.55 -78.59
C ASN A 340 50.88 -53.83 -77.43
N PHE A 341 50.39 -55.08 -77.33
CA PHE A 341 49.60 -55.55 -76.18
C PHE A 341 50.38 -55.41 -74.88
N ASP A 342 51.60 -55.96 -74.80
CA ASP A 342 52.41 -55.95 -73.59
C ASP A 342 52.74 -54.51 -73.16
N THR A 343 53.06 -53.63 -74.11
CA THR A 343 53.38 -52.22 -73.85
C THR A 343 52.17 -51.47 -73.28
N ALA A 344 50.99 -51.65 -73.89
CA ALA A 344 49.78 -51.01 -73.41
C ALA A 344 49.32 -51.58 -72.07
N PHE A 345 49.41 -52.89 -71.90
CA PHE A 345 49.04 -53.56 -70.66
C PHE A 345 49.89 -53.08 -69.48
N ILE A 346 51.21 -52.94 -69.64
CA ILE A 346 52.09 -52.43 -68.59
C ILE A 346 51.86 -50.93 -68.34
N ASN A 347 51.62 -50.11 -69.36
CA ASN A 347 51.28 -48.70 -69.13
C ASN A 347 49.96 -48.53 -68.35
N LEU A 348 49.00 -49.42 -68.59
CA LEU A 348 47.70 -49.39 -67.91
C LEU A 348 47.76 -50.00 -66.50
N PHE A 349 48.67 -50.96 -66.28
CA PHE A 349 48.93 -51.59 -65.00
C PHE A 349 50.44 -51.54 -64.65
N PRO A 350 50.99 -50.36 -64.31
CA PRO A 350 52.43 -50.19 -64.09
C PRO A 350 53.00 -51.06 -62.96
N SER A 351 52.17 -51.37 -61.96
CA SER A 351 52.53 -52.23 -60.83
C SER A 351 52.36 -53.73 -61.10
N PHE A 352 51.86 -54.13 -62.28
CA PHE A 352 51.50 -55.52 -62.55
C PHE A 352 52.64 -56.50 -62.30
N ILE A 353 53.86 -56.15 -62.74
CA ILE A 353 55.03 -57.03 -62.58
C ILE A 353 55.37 -57.21 -61.09
N ASP A 354 55.28 -56.14 -60.30
CA ASP A 354 55.56 -56.19 -58.86
C ASP A 354 54.50 -57.02 -58.13
N GLU A 355 53.22 -56.79 -58.44
CA GLU A 355 52.11 -57.55 -57.88
C GLU A 355 52.18 -59.03 -58.29
N PHE A 356 52.45 -59.33 -59.55
CA PHE A 356 52.61 -60.69 -60.04
C PHE A 356 53.80 -61.41 -59.38
N ASN A 357 54.96 -60.75 -59.29
CA ASN A 357 56.15 -61.30 -58.63
C ASN A 357 55.96 -61.47 -57.11
N SER A 358 55.08 -60.69 -56.48
CA SER A 358 54.73 -60.87 -55.06
C SER A 358 54.00 -62.19 -54.78
N LEU A 359 53.35 -62.77 -55.80
CA LEU A 359 52.66 -64.07 -55.73
C LEU A 359 53.59 -65.26 -56.00
N MET A 360 54.84 -65.01 -56.42
CA MET A 360 55.81 -66.04 -56.80
C MET A 360 56.80 -66.35 -55.67
N LYS A 361 57.34 -67.57 -55.66
CA LYS A 361 58.35 -67.98 -54.67
C LYS A 361 59.69 -67.23 -54.90
N PRO A 362 60.47 -66.94 -53.84
CA PRO A 362 61.79 -66.35 -53.97
C PRO A 362 62.69 -67.22 -54.88
N GLY A 363 63.17 -66.65 -55.98
CA GLY A 363 64.02 -67.35 -56.98
C GLY A 363 63.30 -67.74 -58.28
N GLU A 364 61.97 -67.73 -58.31
CA GLU A 364 61.14 -67.98 -59.52
C GLU A 364 60.49 -66.71 -60.08
N GLN A 365 60.84 -65.54 -59.54
CA GLN A 365 60.35 -64.23 -59.99
C GLN A 365 60.86 -63.90 -61.40
N ILE A 366 59.96 -63.36 -62.22
CA ILE A 366 60.26 -63.00 -63.60
C ILE A 366 61.03 -61.67 -63.59
N LYS A 367 62.24 -61.70 -64.16
CA LYS A 367 63.02 -60.50 -64.51
C LYS A 367 62.96 -60.31 -66.02
N ILE A 368 62.39 -59.21 -66.47
CA ILE A 368 62.38 -58.82 -67.87
C ILE A 368 63.81 -58.42 -68.27
N LYS A 369 64.29 -58.89 -69.42
CA LYS A 369 65.60 -58.52 -69.98
C LYS A 369 65.46 -57.19 -70.74
N ASP A 370 66.49 -56.35 -70.72
CA ASP A 370 66.49 -55.08 -71.46
C ASP A 370 66.13 -55.33 -72.94
N ASN A 371 65.08 -54.66 -73.43
CA ASN A 371 64.43 -54.79 -74.74
C ASN A 371 63.47 -55.98 -74.95
N GLN A 372 62.85 -56.55 -73.90
CA GLN A 372 61.62 -57.36 -74.06
C GLN A 372 60.35 -56.69 -73.52
N ILE A 373 60.44 -55.40 -73.17
CA ILE A 373 59.39 -54.36 -73.26
C ILE A 373 60.11 -53.09 -73.70
#